data_AF-A0A655ASS5-F1
#
_entry.id   AF-A0A655ASS5-F1
#
_cell.length_a   1.000
_cell.length_b   1.000
_cell.length_c   1.000
_cell.angle_alpha   90.00
_cell.angle_beta   90.00
_cell.angle_gamma   90.00
#
_symmetry.space_group_name_H-M   'P 1'
#
loop_
_entity.id
_entity.type
_entity.pdbx_description
1 polymer ?
#
loop_
_entity_poly.entity_id
_entity_poly.type
_entity_poly.pdbx_seq_one_letter_code
_entity_poly.pdbx_strand_id
1 'polypeptide(L)' 'MICDNGGSVVRAAENTPYGRLAAAADPMGVVFNLSSLQA' A
#
# COMPACT_ATOMS: atom_id res chain seq x y z
N MET A 1 -6.48 5.15 -8.53
CA MET A 1 -5.34 5.10 -7.56
C MET A 1 -5.91 5.03 -6.14
N ILE A 2 -5.12 4.72 -5.11
CA ILE A 2 -5.64 4.65 -3.72
C ILE A 2 -6.29 5.98 -3.28
N CYS A 3 -5.67 7.10 -3.64
CA CYS A 3 -6.12 8.45 -3.27
C CYS A 3 -7.42 8.84 -3.96
N ASP A 4 -7.64 8.40 -5.20
CA ASP A 4 -8.88 8.69 -5.94
C ASP A 4 -10.10 8.00 -5.31
N ASN A 5 -9.87 6.95 -4.51
CA ASN A 5 -10.91 6.17 -3.83
C ASN A 5 -11.07 6.56 -2.35
N GLY A 6 -10.50 7.70 -1.93
CA GLY A 6 -10.58 8.18 -0.55
C GLY A 6 -9.58 7.57 0.42
N GLY A 7 -8.73 6.64 -0.03
CA GLY A 7 -7.64 6.10 0.78
C GLY A 7 -6.42 7.02 0.83
N SER A 8 -5.43 6.67 1.66
CA SER A 8 -4.16 7.38 1.74
C SER A 8 -2.97 6.42 1.67
N VAL A 9 -1.86 6.91 1.12
CA VAL A 9 -0.58 6.18 1.16
C VAL A 9 0.11 6.49 2.49
N VAL A 10 0.31 5.47 3.31
CA VAL A 10 1.05 5.57 4.59
C VAL A 10 2.55 5.34 4.35
N ARG A 11 2.89 4.37 3.49
CA ARG A 11 4.24 4.10 3.02
C ARG A 11 4.20 3.83 1.52
N ALA A 12 4.98 4.59 0.76
CA ALA A 12 5.12 4.39 -0.67
C ALA A 12 5.66 2.98 -0.99
N ALA A 13 5.39 2.51 -2.21
CA ALA A 13 5.85 1.21 -2.65
C ALA A 13 7.37 1.17 -2.81
N GLU A 14 8.02 0.31 -2.04
CA GLU A 14 9.47 0.12 -2.01
C GLU A 14 9.84 -1.31 -2.42
N ASN A 15 10.96 -1.45 -3.13
CA ASN A 15 11.52 -2.77 -3.42
C ASN A 15 12.38 -3.22 -2.23
N THR A 16 12.09 -4.42 -1.73
CA THR A 16 12.84 -5.05 -0.64
C THR A 16 13.37 -6.41 -1.11
N PRO A 17 14.31 -7.04 -0.37
CA PRO A 17 14.72 -8.41 -0.64
C PRO A 17 13.58 -9.44 -0.60
N TYR A 18 12.45 -9.09 0.04
CA TYR A 18 11.28 -9.95 0.20
C TYR A 18 10.14 -9.60 -0.78
N GLY A 19 10.42 -8.76 -1.80
CA GLY A 19 9.44 -8.29 -2.78
C GLY A 19 9.08 -6.81 -2.62
N ARG A 20 8.11 -6.36 -3.41
CA ARG A 20 7.66 -4.96 -3.41
C ARG A 20 6.55 -4.74 -2.38
N LEU A 21 6.80 -3.87 -1.40
CA LEU A 21 5.93 -3.66 -0.24
C LEU A 21 5.46 -2.20 -0.14
N ALA A 22 4.22 -1.99 0.29
CA ALA A 22 3.64 -0.67 0.57
C ALA A 22 2.71 -0.73 1.79
N ALA A 23 2.29 0.43 2.29
CA ALA A 23 1.22 0.52 3.27
C ALA A 23 0.23 1.61 2.88
N ALA A 24 -1.06 1.33 3.01
CA ALA A 24 -2.14 2.27 2.73
C ALA A 24 -3.19 2.22 3.85
N ALA A 25 -3.92 3.32 4.02
CA ALA A 25 -5.05 3.39 4.93
C ALA A 25 -6.35 3.69 4.18
N ASP A 26 -7.45 3.13 4.70
CA ASP A 26 -8.81 3.50 4.26
C ASP A 26 -9.26 4.84 4.89
N PRO A 27 -10.42 5.42 4.50
CA PRO A 27 -10.93 6.64 5.10
C PRO A 27 -11.22 6.55 6.60
N MET A 28 -11.38 5.35 7.15
CA MET A 28 -11.62 5.11 8.58
C MET A 28 -10.30 4.96 9.36
N GLY A 29 -9.16 5.03 8.67
CA GLY A 29 -7.81 4.92 9.26
C GLY A 29 -7.29 3.49 9.42
N VAL A 30 -7.98 2.48 8.87
CA VAL A 30 -7.51 1.09 8.94
C VAL A 30 -6.33 0.92 7.99
N VAL A 31 -5.20 0.40 8.51
CA VAL A 31 -3.95 0.24 7.75
C VAL A 31 -3.82 -1.18 7.20
N PHE A 32 -3.47 -1.27 5.91
CA PHE A 32 -3.18 -2.52 5.21
C PHE A 32 -1.74 -2.55 4.74
N ASN A 33 -1.07 -3.69 4.94
CA ASN A 33 0.19 -4.00 4.27
C ASN A 33 -0.10 -4.62 2.92
N LEU A 34 0.57 -4.09 1.90
CA LEU A 34 0.40 -4.52 0.52
C LEU A 34 1.69 -5.18 0.04
N SER A 35 1.55 -6.31 -0.66
CA SER A 35 2.62 -6.96 -1.41
C SER A 35 2.19 -7.15 -2.85
N SER A 36 3.11 -6.95 -3.79
CA SER A 36 2.87 -7.27 -5.20
C SER A 36 3.34 -8.70 -5.46
N LEU A 37 2.46 -9.54 -5.99
CA LEU A 37 2.87 -10.77 -6.67
C LEU A 37 3.25 -10.40 -8.12
N GLN A 38 4.46 -10.75 -8.54
CA GLN A 38 4.80 -10.80 -9.97
C GLN A 38 4.35 -12.18 -10.49
N ALA A 39 3.46 -12.19 -11.47
CA ALA A 39 3.11 -13.36 -12.26
C ALA A 39 4.04 -13.48 -13.48
#